data_AF-A0A4Y7JQX8-F1
#
_entry.id   AF-A0A4Y7JQX8-F1
#
_cell.length_a   1.000
_cell.length_b   1.000
_cell.length_c   1.000
_cell.angle_alpha   90.00
_cell.angle_beta   90.00
_cell.angle_gamma   90.00
#
_symmetry.space_group_name_H-M   'P 1'
#
loop_
_entity.id
_entity.type
_entity.pdbx_description
1 polymer ?
#
loop_
_entity_poly.entity_id
_entity_poly.type
_entity_poly.pdbx_seq_one_letter_code
_entity_poly.pdbx_strand_id
1 'polypeptide(L)'
;MATFPFNGYSLFLPPAELCIIKSIFQEKEEKLEADSDVLWEKFLPADYQEIISGALHLLPSAALSEKELYYRLSDDPLLIDGGSKSFQLEKSSGKKCIMLGAKELAISWGDGKTPWYWDWPRCPGSRFAQVAELHGVWWLEIHGKMEIQLLSPNTFYVAHFVFKLRDDAYGFDDYEPMKAKVEVFGRADGDTNACSKERLIYLGACSEYYPPDPIYPPDQMLEPEYFARERGNGWMEVEMGHFYNGGGDS
;
A
#
# COMPACT_ATOMS: atom_id res chain seq x y z
N MET A 1 10.82 4.91 11.11
CA MET A 1 10.01 5.14 12.33
C MET A 1 9.38 6.50 12.14
N ALA A 2 8.06 6.60 11.95
CA ALA A 2 7.40 7.89 11.76
C ALA A 2 6.84 8.39 13.11
N THR A 3 6.58 9.69 13.22
CA THR A 3 5.99 10.35 14.39
C THR A 3 5.21 11.55 13.84
N PHE A 4 3.96 11.73 14.25
CA PHE A 4 3.04 12.79 13.84
C PHE A 4 2.25 13.38 15.06
N PRO A 5 2.70 14.49 15.66
CA PRO A 5 1.82 15.23 16.57
C PRO A 5 0.80 16.06 15.77
N PHE A 6 -0.46 16.09 16.21
CA PHE A 6 -1.48 17.03 15.72
C PHE A 6 -2.13 17.76 16.90
N ASN A 7 -2.63 18.97 16.61
CA ASN A 7 -3.50 19.78 17.46
C ASN A 7 -4.72 20.16 16.60
N GLY A 8 -5.90 19.59 16.83
CA GLY A 8 -7.12 19.95 16.09
C GLY A 8 -8.25 18.94 16.27
N TYR A 9 -9.52 19.32 16.12
CA TYR A 9 -10.69 18.68 16.76
C TYR A 9 -11.36 17.58 15.90
N SER A 10 -11.61 16.40 16.51
CA SER A 10 -12.53 15.29 16.17
C SER A 10 -12.73 14.87 14.69
N LEU A 11 -12.17 13.72 14.29
CA LEU A 11 -12.10 13.20 12.91
C LEU A 11 -12.57 11.74 12.78
N PHE A 12 -13.58 11.46 11.95
CA PHE A 12 -14.05 10.11 11.56
C PHE A 12 -13.30 9.63 10.29
N LEU A 13 -12.56 8.51 10.34
CA LEU A 13 -11.96 7.86 9.15
C LEU A 13 -12.53 6.44 8.96
N PRO A 14 -12.98 6.04 7.79
CA PRO A 14 -13.38 4.65 7.56
C PRO A 14 -12.18 3.71 7.33
N PRO A 15 -12.43 2.40 7.07
CA PRO A 15 -11.43 1.35 6.83
C PRO A 15 -10.12 1.81 6.21
N ALA A 16 -9.04 1.83 6.99
CA ALA A 16 -7.69 2.00 6.48
C ALA A 16 -7.14 0.64 6.00
N GLU A 17 -6.67 0.53 4.75
CA GLU A 17 -5.91 -0.61 4.22
C GLU A 17 -4.58 -0.11 3.66
N LEU A 18 -3.42 -0.42 4.25
CA LEU A 18 -2.19 0.12 3.66
C LEU A 18 -1.74 -0.72 2.45
N CYS A 19 -1.89 -0.20 1.24
CA CYS A 19 -1.24 -0.73 0.04
C CYS A 19 0.25 -0.39 0.03
N ILE A 20 1.02 -1.02 0.90
CA ILE A 20 2.35 -0.49 1.23
C ILE A 20 3.24 -0.42 0.00
N ILE A 21 3.07 -1.24 -1.03
CA ILE A 21 4.01 -1.24 -2.15
C ILE A 21 3.38 -1.66 -3.48
N LYS A 22 3.36 -0.74 -4.45
CA LYS A 22 3.24 -1.01 -5.89
C LYS A 22 4.63 -0.94 -6.52
N SER A 23 5.02 -1.97 -7.27
CA SER A 23 6.24 -1.87 -8.09
C SER A 23 5.96 -0.97 -9.29
N ILE A 24 6.82 0.01 -9.53
CA ILE A 24 6.85 0.78 -10.78
C ILE A 24 8.19 0.48 -11.43
N PHE A 25 8.29 -0.69 -12.07
CA PHE A 25 9.43 -1.00 -12.91
C PHE A 25 9.06 -0.66 -14.36
N GLN A 26 9.61 0.45 -14.88
CA GLN A 26 9.57 0.79 -16.31
C GLN A 26 10.72 0.12 -17.08
N GLU A 27 10.91 -1.18 -16.88
CA GLU A 27 11.61 -1.97 -17.89
C GLU A 27 10.56 -2.89 -18.50
N LYS A 28 10.07 -2.45 -19.66
CA LYS A 28 9.06 -3.14 -20.44
C LYS A 28 9.75 -4.36 -21.06
N GLU A 29 9.97 -5.41 -20.28
CA GLU A 29 10.19 -6.73 -20.87
C GLU A 29 8.86 -7.10 -21.51
N GLU A 30 8.73 -6.81 -22.80
CA GLU A 30 7.55 -7.20 -23.57
C GLU A 30 7.41 -8.71 -23.43
N LYS A 31 6.38 -9.11 -22.67
CA LYS A 31 5.88 -10.48 -22.66
C LYS A 31 5.38 -10.79 -24.05
N LEU A 32 6.31 -11.21 -24.90
CA LEU A 32 6.02 -11.90 -26.15
C LEU A 32 5.02 -13.00 -25.82
N GLU A 33 4.04 -13.25 -26.69
CA GLU A 33 3.13 -14.40 -26.63
C GLU A 33 3.96 -15.69 -26.62
N ALA A 34 4.43 -16.06 -25.44
CA ALA A 34 5.27 -17.22 -25.20
C ALA A 34 4.34 -18.37 -24.82
N ASP A 35 4.10 -19.25 -25.78
CA ASP A 35 3.40 -20.53 -25.59
C ASP A 35 4.26 -21.59 -24.88
N SER A 36 5.48 -21.26 -24.45
CA SER A 36 6.40 -22.18 -23.77
C SER A 36 6.44 -21.90 -22.26
N ASP A 37 6.08 -22.90 -21.46
CA ASP A 37 6.12 -22.86 -19.99
C ASP A 37 7.52 -22.49 -19.44
N VAL A 38 8.61 -22.88 -20.10
CA VAL A 38 10.01 -22.62 -19.67
C VAL A 38 10.35 -21.11 -19.54
N LEU A 39 9.60 -20.24 -20.21
CA LEU A 39 9.76 -18.79 -20.08
C LEU A 39 9.01 -18.23 -18.87
N TRP A 40 7.96 -18.91 -18.39
CA TRP A 40 7.12 -18.47 -17.28
C TRP A 40 7.76 -18.72 -15.91
N GLU A 41 8.58 -19.77 -15.77
CA GLU A 41 9.42 -20.01 -14.58
C GLU A 41 10.23 -18.78 -14.18
N LYS A 42 10.77 -18.05 -15.17
CA LYS A 42 11.61 -16.86 -14.94
C LYS A 42 10.81 -15.65 -14.46
N PHE A 43 9.51 -15.59 -14.73
CA PHE A 43 8.62 -14.52 -14.28
C PHE A 43 8.03 -14.77 -12.89
N LEU A 44 8.13 -16.01 -12.40
CA LEU A 44 7.77 -16.34 -11.03
C LEU A 44 8.93 -15.98 -10.08
N PRO A 45 8.66 -15.39 -8.90
CA PRO A 45 9.70 -15.18 -7.90
C PRO A 45 10.32 -16.49 -7.43
N ALA A 46 11.63 -16.56 -7.21
CA ALA A 46 12.31 -17.82 -6.85
C ALA A 46 11.73 -18.53 -5.61
N ASP A 47 11.15 -17.78 -4.68
CA ASP A 47 10.51 -18.25 -3.45
C ASP A 47 8.98 -18.41 -3.56
N TYR A 48 8.42 -18.44 -4.78
CA TYR A 48 6.97 -18.55 -4.98
C TYR A 48 6.36 -19.78 -4.29
N GLN A 49 7.09 -20.90 -4.23
CA GLN A 49 6.63 -22.13 -3.56
C GLN A 49 6.48 -21.94 -2.05
N GLU A 50 7.42 -21.24 -1.42
CA GLU A 50 7.36 -20.92 0.01
C GLU A 50 6.18 -19.98 0.30
N ILE A 51 5.98 -18.97 -0.54
CA ILE A 51 4.84 -18.03 -0.45
C ILE A 51 3.51 -18.77 -0.54
N ILE A 52 3.36 -19.69 -1.49
CA ILE A 52 2.13 -20.50 -1.65
C ILE A 52 1.93 -21.41 -0.43
N SER A 53 3.00 -21.99 0.11
CA SER A 53 2.92 -22.86 1.28
C SER A 53 2.49 -22.12 2.55
N GLY A 54 2.86 -20.84 2.68
CA GLY A 54 2.47 -19.95 3.77
C GLY A 54 1.12 -19.24 3.57
N ALA A 55 0.44 -19.44 2.44
CA ALA A 55 -0.82 -18.78 2.15
C ALA A 55 -1.98 -19.35 3.00
N LEU A 56 -2.90 -18.47 3.39
CA LEU A 56 -4.08 -18.81 4.20
C LEU A 56 -5.02 -19.79 3.47
N HIS A 57 -5.10 -19.68 2.15
CA HIS A 57 -5.83 -20.59 1.29
C HIS A 57 -4.85 -21.21 0.29
N LEU A 58 -4.60 -22.51 0.43
CA LEU A 58 -3.70 -23.25 -0.45
C LEU A 58 -4.25 -23.22 -1.88
N LEU A 59 -3.44 -22.72 -2.82
CA LEU A 59 -3.70 -22.94 -4.23
C LEU A 59 -3.56 -24.44 -4.54
N PRO A 60 -4.41 -25.01 -5.40
CA PRO A 60 -4.18 -26.35 -5.96
C PRO A 60 -2.98 -26.30 -6.94
N SER A 61 -1.77 -26.13 -6.39
CA SER A 61 -0.53 -25.89 -7.13
C SER A 61 -0.09 -27.10 -7.96
N ALA A 62 -0.59 -28.30 -7.68
CA ALA A 62 -0.19 -29.53 -8.37
C ALA A 62 -0.84 -29.69 -9.77
N ALA A 63 -1.76 -28.80 -10.17
CA ALA A 63 -2.54 -28.93 -11.40
C ALA A 63 -2.42 -27.75 -12.38
N LEU A 64 -1.73 -26.67 -12.01
CA LEU A 64 -1.60 -25.47 -12.84
C LEU A 64 -0.24 -25.46 -13.57
N SER A 65 -0.24 -25.02 -14.82
CA SER A 65 1.03 -24.67 -15.48
C SER A 65 1.64 -23.42 -14.86
N GLU A 66 2.93 -23.16 -15.10
CA GLU A 66 3.61 -21.96 -14.58
C GLU A 66 2.97 -20.67 -15.11
N LYS A 67 2.52 -20.69 -16.37
CA LYS A 67 1.76 -19.60 -16.98
C LYS A 67 0.44 -19.35 -16.25
N GLU A 68 -0.33 -20.40 -16.01
CA GLU A 68 -1.60 -20.29 -15.28
C GLU A 68 -1.36 -19.81 -13.85
N LEU A 69 -0.34 -20.33 -13.17
CA LEU A 69 0.05 -19.91 -11.84
C LEU A 69 0.41 -18.42 -11.83
N TYR A 70 1.20 -17.96 -12.79
CA TYR A 70 1.56 -16.54 -12.93
C TYR A 70 0.31 -15.66 -13.01
N TYR A 71 -0.61 -15.96 -13.94
CA TYR A 71 -1.84 -15.20 -14.08
C TYR A 71 -2.71 -15.25 -12.83
N ARG A 72 -2.82 -16.42 -12.16
CA ARG A 72 -3.55 -16.54 -10.89
C ARG A 72 -2.95 -15.65 -9.80
N LEU A 73 -1.63 -15.68 -9.61
CA LEU A 73 -0.93 -14.83 -8.63
C LEU A 73 -0.98 -13.34 -8.98
N SER A 74 -1.16 -13.03 -10.26
CA SER A 74 -1.29 -11.67 -10.77
C SER A 74 -2.72 -11.11 -10.69
N ASP A 75 -3.73 -11.95 -10.87
CA ASP A 75 -5.13 -11.54 -10.90
C ASP A 75 -5.79 -11.59 -9.51
N ASP A 76 -5.38 -12.54 -8.68
CA ASP A 76 -6.00 -12.85 -7.39
C ASP A 76 -4.98 -12.75 -6.25
N PRO A 77 -5.07 -11.73 -5.37
CA PRO A 77 -4.14 -11.57 -4.27
C PRO A 77 -4.20 -12.74 -3.28
N LEU A 78 -3.04 -13.31 -2.97
CA LEU A 78 -2.91 -14.36 -1.94
C LEU A 78 -2.73 -13.74 -0.56
N LEU A 79 -3.56 -14.15 0.39
CA LEU A 79 -3.39 -13.79 1.80
C LEU A 79 -2.27 -14.63 2.43
N ILE A 80 -1.27 -13.97 3.00
CA ILE A 80 -0.11 -14.57 3.69
C ILE A 80 -0.04 -14.07 5.14
N ASP A 81 0.87 -14.62 5.95
CA ASP A 81 1.06 -14.25 7.36
C ASP A 81 -0.23 -14.30 8.18
N GLY A 82 -0.94 -15.44 8.11
CA GLY A 82 -2.22 -15.60 8.80
C GLY A 82 -3.33 -14.68 8.27
N GLY A 83 -3.14 -14.10 7.08
CA GLY A 83 -4.05 -13.17 6.43
C GLY A 83 -3.87 -11.71 6.83
N SER A 84 -2.77 -11.34 7.50
CA SER A 84 -2.47 -9.93 7.79
C SER A 84 -1.82 -9.19 6.63
N LYS A 85 -1.29 -9.90 5.62
CA LYS A 85 -0.69 -9.32 4.42
C LYS A 85 -1.26 -10.00 3.18
N SER A 86 -1.22 -9.32 2.03
CA SER A 86 -1.54 -9.93 0.75
C SER A 86 -0.37 -9.80 -0.21
N PHE A 87 -0.07 -10.90 -0.87
CA PHE A 87 0.89 -11.04 -1.94
C PHE A 87 0.19 -11.04 -3.29
N GLN A 88 0.74 -10.35 -4.27
CA GLN A 88 0.29 -10.38 -5.66
C GLN A 88 1.49 -10.15 -6.58
N LEU A 89 1.44 -10.69 -7.80
CA LEU A 89 2.42 -10.35 -8.83
C LEU A 89 1.93 -9.14 -9.64
N GLU A 90 2.79 -8.13 -9.78
CA GLU A 90 2.51 -7.04 -10.69
C GLU A 90 2.52 -7.57 -12.13
N LYS A 91 1.41 -7.33 -12.86
CA LYS A 91 1.10 -8.01 -14.12
C LYS A 91 2.12 -7.75 -15.22
N SER A 92 2.73 -6.57 -15.28
CA SER A 92 3.65 -6.23 -16.37
C SER A 92 5.06 -6.76 -16.13
N SER A 93 5.56 -6.67 -14.89
CA SER A 93 6.94 -6.93 -14.49
C SER A 93 7.16 -8.25 -13.75
N GLY A 94 6.10 -8.88 -13.24
CA GLY A 94 6.22 -10.07 -12.37
C GLY A 94 6.87 -9.79 -11.02
N LYS A 95 7.09 -8.52 -10.66
CA LYS A 95 7.64 -8.16 -9.36
C LYS A 95 6.60 -8.34 -8.27
N LYS A 96 7.07 -8.71 -7.07
CA LYS A 96 6.22 -8.90 -5.91
C LYS A 96 5.58 -7.57 -5.50
N CYS A 97 4.27 -7.59 -5.27
CA CYS A 97 3.47 -6.52 -4.73
C CYS A 97 2.92 -6.99 -3.37
N ILE A 98 3.19 -6.24 -2.30
CA ILE A 98 2.75 -6.58 -0.95
C ILE A 98 1.86 -5.46 -0.41
N MET A 99 0.71 -5.87 0.14
CA MET A 99 -0.20 -4.99 0.86
C MET A 99 -0.31 -5.45 2.31
N LEU A 100 -0.25 -4.51 3.25
CA LEU A 100 -0.44 -4.80 4.66
C LEU A 100 -1.88 -4.46 5.05
N GLY A 101 -2.55 -5.42 5.67
CA GLY A 101 -3.85 -5.18 6.29
C GLY A 101 -3.73 -4.27 7.51
N ALA A 102 -4.84 -3.66 7.90
CA ALA A 102 -4.91 -2.72 9.01
C ALA A 102 -4.33 -3.27 10.33
N LYS A 103 -4.44 -4.58 10.55
CA LYS A 103 -3.94 -5.28 11.75
C LYS A 103 -2.41 -5.35 11.83
N GLU A 104 -1.72 -5.20 10.71
CA GLU A 104 -0.26 -5.18 10.67
C GLU A 104 0.30 -3.76 10.89
N LEU A 105 -0.58 -2.75 10.97
CA LEU A 105 -0.21 -1.37 11.17
C LEU A 105 -0.23 -1.04 12.67
N ALA A 106 0.75 -0.25 13.10
CA ALA A 106 0.68 0.45 14.37
C ALA A 106 -0.09 1.74 14.17
N ILE A 107 -1.36 1.73 14.61
CA ILE A 107 -2.29 2.85 14.53
C ILE A 107 -2.44 3.45 15.92
N SER A 108 -2.36 4.78 16.05
CA SER A 108 -2.57 5.44 17.33
C SER A 108 -3.96 5.13 17.90
N TRP A 109 -3.96 4.61 19.14
CA TRP A 109 -5.13 4.04 19.83
C TRP A 109 -5.83 2.86 19.13
N GLY A 110 -5.26 2.31 18.07
CA GLY A 110 -5.79 1.14 17.35
C GLY A 110 -5.54 -0.21 18.04
N ASP A 111 -5.14 -0.24 19.31
CA ASP A 111 -4.79 -1.49 20.01
C ASP A 111 -6.01 -2.35 20.43
N GLY A 112 -7.22 -1.93 20.04
CA GLY A 112 -8.48 -2.58 20.36
C GLY A 112 -8.98 -2.34 21.78
N LYS A 113 -8.25 -1.57 22.61
CA LYS A 113 -8.68 -1.20 23.97
C LYS A 113 -9.49 0.09 24.02
N THR A 114 -9.55 0.83 22.90
CA THR A 114 -10.29 2.10 22.80
C THR A 114 -11.40 2.00 21.73
N PRO A 115 -12.50 1.30 22.03
CA PRO A 115 -13.58 1.09 21.05
C PRO A 115 -14.30 2.38 20.65
N TRP A 116 -14.14 3.47 21.41
CA TRP A 116 -14.70 4.78 21.07
C TRP A 116 -13.91 5.50 19.97
N TYR A 117 -12.69 5.06 19.65
CA TYR A 117 -11.90 5.62 18.55
C TYR A 117 -11.87 4.68 17.35
N TRP A 118 -11.78 3.37 17.55
CA TRP A 118 -11.62 2.42 16.45
C TRP A 118 -12.55 1.21 16.60
N ASP A 119 -13.22 0.88 15.51
CA ASP A 119 -13.86 -0.40 15.26
C ASP A 119 -13.04 -1.25 14.29
N TRP A 120 -13.28 -2.57 14.34
CA TRP A 120 -12.61 -3.55 13.49
C TRP A 120 -13.62 -4.42 12.72
N PRO A 121 -14.48 -3.82 11.90
CA PRO A 121 -15.53 -4.54 11.20
C PRO A 121 -14.95 -5.43 10.08
N ARG A 122 -15.78 -6.37 9.62
CA ARG A 122 -15.59 -6.97 8.30
C ARG A 122 -16.09 -5.97 7.26
N CYS A 123 -15.31 -5.71 6.22
CA CYS A 123 -15.70 -4.82 5.14
C CYS A 123 -15.87 -5.61 3.84
N PRO A 124 -17.10 -5.75 3.31
CA PRO A 124 -17.32 -6.31 1.98
C PRO A 124 -16.56 -5.50 0.93
N GLY A 125 -15.70 -6.16 0.16
CA GLY A 125 -14.82 -5.51 -0.83
C GLY A 125 -13.39 -5.25 -0.33
N SER A 126 -13.12 -5.51 0.95
CA SER A 126 -11.76 -5.69 1.46
C SER A 126 -11.24 -7.07 1.08
N ARG A 127 -9.94 -7.18 0.80
CA ARG A 127 -9.27 -8.49 0.72
C ARG A 127 -8.95 -9.07 2.10
N PHE A 128 -8.95 -8.24 3.14
CA PHE A 128 -8.63 -8.62 4.51
C PHE A 128 -9.91 -8.94 5.29
N ALA A 129 -9.80 -9.84 6.27
CA ALA A 129 -10.94 -10.24 7.08
C ALA A 129 -11.50 -9.09 7.93
N GLN A 130 -10.63 -8.18 8.37
CA GLN A 130 -10.99 -7.00 9.16
C GLN A 130 -10.20 -5.80 8.69
N VAL A 131 -10.81 -4.63 8.85
CA VAL A 131 -10.25 -3.32 8.56
C VAL A 131 -10.37 -2.41 9.78
N ALA A 132 -9.60 -1.33 9.85
CA ALA A 132 -9.69 -0.36 10.95
C ALA A 132 -10.62 0.79 10.56
N GLU A 133 -11.78 0.89 11.21
CA GLU A 133 -12.72 2.01 11.05
C GLU A 133 -12.59 2.97 12.24
N LEU A 134 -12.14 4.18 11.99
CA LEU A 134 -12.02 5.28 12.94
C LEU A 134 -13.33 6.07 13.10
N HIS A 135 -13.67 6.30 14.36
CA HIS A 135 -14.75 7.20 14.75
C HIS A 135 -14.29 8.63 14.94
N GLY A 136 -13.20 8.93 15.63
CA GLY A 136 -13.08 10.32 16.10
C GLY A 136 -11.80 10.62 16.81
N VAL A 137 -10.81 11.21 16.14
CA VAL A 137 -9.56 11.58 16.80
C VAL A 137 -9.16 13.02 16.55
N TRP A 138 -8.24 13.47 17.40
CA TRP A 138 -7.63 14.79 17.37
C TRP A 138 -6.33 14.83 16.60
N TRP A 139 -5.70 13.67 16.44
CA TRP A 139 -4.51 13.45 15.64
C TRP A 139 -4.53 12.02 15.14
N LEU A 140 -4.00 11.76 13.96
CA LEU A 140 -3.88 10.41 13.44
C LEU A 140 -2.42 10.10 13.13
N GLU A 141 -1.94 9.00 13.69
CA GLU A 141 -0.64 8.42 13.35
C GLU A 141 -0.85 6.98 12.91
N ILE A 142 -0.28 6.64 11.76
CA ILE A 142 -0.28 5.27 11.24
C ILE A 142 1.15 4.93 10.83
N HIS A 143 1.63 3.78 11.30
CA HIS A 143 2.95 3.26 10.96
C HIS A 143 2.84 1.85 10.43
N GLY A 144 3.43 1.63 9.26
CA GLY A 144 3.69 0.29 8.72
C GLY A 144 5.16 -0.07 8.87
N LYS A 145 5.43 -1.36 9.07
CA LYS A 145 6.78 -1.93 8.95
C LYS A 145 6.70 -3.22 8.17
N MET A 146 7.70 -3.46 7.34
CA MET A 146 7.80 -4.68 6.56
C MET A 146 9.27 -4.97 6.27
N GLU A 147 9.61 -6.26 6.21
CA GLU A 147 10.94 -6.70 5.81
C GLU A 147 11.11 -6.54 4.30
N ILE A 148 12.15 -5.81 3.89
CA ILE A 148 12.43 -5.55 2.47
C ILE A 148 12.78 -6.83 1.69
N GLN A 149 13.20 -7.88 2.38
CA GLN A 149 13.50 -9.21 1.81
C GLN A 149 12.26 -9.89 1.22
N LEU A 150 11.06 -9.52 1.69
CA LEU A 150 9.80 -10.00 1.10
C LEU A 150 9.55 -9.43 -0.31
N LEU A 151 10.31 -8.42 -0.72
CA LEU A 151 10.17 -7.76 -2.01
C LEU A 151 11.18 -8.29 -3.02
N SER A 152 10.87 -8.10 -4.30
CA SER A 152 11.80 -8.41 -5.37
C SER A 152 13.06 -7.52 -5.25
N PRO A 153 14.26 -8.09 -5.34
CA PRO A 153 15.50 -7.32 -5.39
C PRO A 153 15.58 -6.52 -6.70
N ASN A 154 16.50 -5.57 -6.76
CA ASN A 154 16.75 -4.69 -7.90
C ASN A 154 15.48 -4.05 -8.48
N THR A 155 14.59 -3.58 -7.60
CA THR A 155 13.25 -3.12 -8.00
C THR A 155 12.93 -1.79 -7.34
N PHE A 156 12.40 -0.85 -8.14
CA PHE A 156 11.87 0.41 -7.65
C PHE A 156 10.42 0.23 -7.19
N TYR A 157 10.16 0.71 -5.99
CA TYR A 157 8.92 0.50 -5.27
C TYR A 157 8.32 1.83 -4.85
N VAL A 158 7.02 1.93 -5.06
CA VAL A 158 6.21 3.08 -4.69
C VAL A 158 5.21 2.65 -3.64
N ALA A 159 5.16 3.35 -2.52
CA ALA A 159 4.26 3.04 -1.44
C ALA A 159 2.96 3.84 -1.57
N HIS A 160 1.83 3.15 -1.47
CA HIS A 160 0.51 3.78 -1.50
C HIS A 160 -0.21 3.62 -0.16
N PHE A 161 -0.95 4.64 0.23
CA PHE A 161 -1.95 4.50 1.29
C PHE A 161 -3.29 4.24 0.64
N VAL A 162 -3.96 3.13 1.00
CA VAL A 162 -5.30 2.79 0.51
C VAL A 162 -6.30 2.95 1.65
N PHE A 163 -7.44 3.54 1.34
CA PHE A 163 -8.44 3.83 2.36
C PHE A 163 -9.78 4.05 1.69
N LYS A 164 -10.83 4.12 2.49
CA LYS A 164 -12.15 4.55 2.04
C LYS A 164 -12.60 5.72 2.88
N LEU A 165 -13.31 6.68 2.28
CA LEU A 165 -14.06 7.72 2.98
C LEU A 165 -15.55 7.36 3.00
N ARG A 166 -16.22 7.65 4.11
CA ARG A 166 -17.66 7.49 4.26
C ARG A 166 -18.28 8.79 3.80
N ASP A 167 -19.53 8.73 3.40
CA ASP A 167 -20.26 9.91 2.94
C ASP A 167 -20.39 10.98 4.05
N ASP A 168 -20.29 10.57 5.32
CA ASP A 168 -20.30 11.43 6.51
C ASP A 168 -18.90 11.76 7.06
N ALA A 169 -17.82 11.35 6.39
CA ALA A 169 -16.46 11.70 6.79
C ALA A 169 -16.18 13.19 6.55
N TYR A 170 -15.45 13.83 7.46
CA TYR A 170 -15.10 15.25 7.39
C TYR A 170 -13.72 15.51 8.01
N GLY A 171 -13.14 16.68 7.73
CA GLY A 171 -11.81 17.09 8.20
C GLY A 171 -10.65 16.68 7.28
N PHE A 172 -10.95 16.09 6.12
CA PHE A 172 -9.97 15.80 5.05
C PHE A 172 -10.13 16.70 3.82
N ASP A 173 -11.17 17.54 3.81
CA ASP A 173 -11.53 18.45 2.70
C ASP A 173 -10.95 19.86 2.88
N ASP A 174 -10.40 20.19 4.06
CA ASP A 174 -9.95 21.54 4.44
C ASP A 174 -8.57 21.93 3.87
N TYR A 175 -8.11 21.29 2.79
CA TYR A 175 -6.77 21.48 2.21
C TYR A 175 -5.62 21.32 3.21
N GLU A 176 -5.83 20.61 4.32
CA GLU A 176 -4.77 20.29 5.26
C GLU A 176 -4.05 19.00 4.81
N PRO A 177 -2.77 19.08 4.38
CA PRO A 177 -2.05 17.89 3.97
C PRO A 177 -1.66 17.04 5.17
N MET A 178 -1.71 15.73 4.98
CA MET A 178 -1.05 14.78 5.85
C MET A 178 0.40 14.58 5.42
N LYS A 179 1.29 14.40 6.39
CA LYS A 179 2.69 14.06 6.14
C LYS A 179 2.80 12.56 5.87
N ALA A 180 3.50 12.19 4.81
CA ALA A 180 3.81 10.82 4.47
C ALA A 180 5.32 10.68 4.24
N LYS A 181 5.88 9.56 4.68
CA LYS A 181 7.32 9.31 4.62
C LYS A 181 7.61 7.82 4.52
N VAL A 182 8.51 7.44 3.62
CA VAL A 182 8.98 6.06 3.46
C VAL A 182 10.47 6.01 3.77
N GLU A 183 10.87 5.09 4.62
CA GLU A 183 12.24 4.95 5.11
C GLU A 183 12.68 3.50 5.00
N VAL A 184 13.87 3.27 4.45
CA VAL A 184 14.52 1.96 4.42
C VAL A 184 15.66 1.95 5.44
N PHE A 185 15.65 0.97 6.34
CA PHE A 185 16.63 0.80 7.41
C PHE A 185 17.48 -0.47 7.21
N GLY A 186 18.73 -0.46 7.69
CA GLY A 186 19.51 -1.69 7.90
C GLY A 186 20.27 -2.26 6.70
N ARG A 187 20.76 -1.43 5.76
CA ARG A 187 21.75 -1.92 4.78
C ARG A 187 23.08 -2.20 5.48
N ALA A 188 23.65 -3.38 5.21
CA ALA A 188 24.89 -3.87 5.85
C ALA A 188 26.12 -2.99 5.57
N ASP A 189 26.10 -2.18 4.51
CA ASP A 189 27.12 -1.17 4.25
C ASP A 189 26.70 0.19 4.81
N GLY A 190 27.27 0.53 5.97
CA GLY A 190 27.50 1.90 6.46
C GLY A 190 26.40 2.93 6.24
N ASP A 191 25.48 3.02 7.20
CA ASP A 191 24.79 4.26 7.62
C ASP A 191 24.26 5.19 6.52
N THR A 192 23.57 4.64 5.52
CA THR A 192 22.72 5.44 4.62
C THR A 192 21.29 4.94 4.67
N ASN A 193 20.50 5.52 5.58
CA ASN A 193 19.04 5.45 5.49
C ASN A 193 18.62 6.06 4.16
N ALA A 194 18.21 5.25 3.19
CA ALA A 194 17.55 5.74 1.99
C ALA A 194 16.15 6.19 2.40
N CYS A 195 16.02 7.50 2.60
CA CYS A 195 14.80 8.15 3.03
C CYS A 195 14.14 8.81 1.81
N SER A 196 12.89 8.46 1.51
CA SER A 196 12.11 9.31 0.61
C SER A 196 11.95 10.69 1.25
N LYS A 197 11.92 11.75 0.45
CA LYS A 197 11.57 13.08 0.99
C LYS A 197 10.18 12.98 1.64
N GLU A 198 9.99 13.70 2.75
CA GLU A 198 8.66 13.86 3.34
C GLU A 198 7.73 14.46 2.28
N ARG A 199 6.58 13.82 2.08
CA ARG A 199 5.56 14.20 1.11
C ARG A 199 4.33 14.70 1.86
N LEU A 200 3.72 15.75 1.34
CA LEU A 200 2.43 16.26 1.78
C LEU A 200 1.35 15.64 0.89
N ILE A 201 0.49 14.80 1.46
CA ILE A 201 -0.58 14.08 0.75
C ILE A 201 -1.95 14.58 1.21
N TYR A 202 -2.94 14.56 0.33
CA TYR A 202 -4.30 15.01 0.60
C TYR A 202 -5.24 13.83 0.45
N LEU A 203 -5.99 13.52 1.52
CA LEU A 203 -6.93 12.40 1.51
C LEU A 203 -8.30 12.77 0.94
N GLY A 204 -8.70 14.04 1.04
CA GLY A 204 -9.88 14.58 0.38
C GLY A 204 -9.68 14.70 -1.13
N ALA A 205 -10.78 14.65 -1.87
CA ALA A 205 -10.75 14.82 -3.32
C ALA A 205 -10.32 16.24 -3.68
N CYS A 206 -9.52 16.39 -4.73
CA CYS A 206 -9.36 17.67 -5.40
C CYS A 206 -10.71 18.07 -6.01
N SER A 207 -11.50 18.87 -5.31
CA SER A 207 -12.79 19.34 -5.82
C SER A 207 -12.55 20.35 -6.94
N GLU A 208 -12.93 20.01 -8.18
CA GLU A 208 -12.97 20.96 -9.30
C GLU A 208 -13.92 22.15 -9.03
N TYR A 209 -14.78 22.05 -8.01
CA TYR A 209 -15.80 23.04 -7.67
C TYR A 209 -15.34 24.11 -6.68
N TYR A 210 -14.23 23.89 -5.97
CA TYR A 210 -13.64 24.94 -5.16
C TYR A 210 -12.54 25.61 -5.99
N PRO A 211 -12.74 26.86 -6.45
CA PRO A 211 -11.65 27.59 -7.06
C PRO A 211 -10.48 27.62 -6.07
N PRO A 212 -9.22 27.56 -6.55
CA PRO A 212 -8.07 27.73 -5.67
C PRO A 212 -8.32 28.98 -4.83
N ASP A 213 -8.27 28.82 -3.50
CA ASP A 213 -8.34 29.95 -2.59
C ASP A 213 -7.35 31.01 -3.12
N PRO A 214 -7.78 32.26 -3.40
CA PRO A 214 -6.94 33.28 -4.06
C PRO A 214 -5.63 33.62 -3.34
N ILE A 215 -5.37 32.98 -2.21
CA ILE A 215 -4.14 33.03 -1.43
C ILE A 215 -3.01 32.19 -2.08
N TYR A 216 -3.32 31.13 -2.84
CA TYR A 216 -2.29 30.28 -3.46
C TYR A 216 -2.00 30.69 -4.91
N PRO A 217 -0.75 31.09 -5.24
CA PRO A 217 -0.40 31.49 -6.60
C PRO A 217 -0.55 30.32 -7.59
N PRO A 218 -0.92 30.58 -8.86
CA PRO A 218 -1.09 29.54 -9.89
C PRO A 218 0.12 28.62 -10.08
N ASP A 219 1.32 29.10 -9.75
CA ASP A 219 2.58 28.35 -9.84
C ASP A 219 2.75 27.28 -8.72
N GLN A 220 1.80 27.17 -7.79
CA GLN A 220 1.76 26.19 -6.70
C GLN A 220 0.66 25.13 -6.87
N MET A 221 0.15 24.93 -8.10
CA MET A 221 -0.74 23.80 -8.37
C MET A 221 -0.01 22.49 -8.00
N LEU A 222 -0.47 21.86 -6.92
CA LEU A 222 0.06 20.60 -6.46
C LEU A 222 -0.23 19.53 -7.52
N GLU A 223 0.80 18.77 -7.87
CA GLU A 223 0.64 17.68 -8.84
C GLU A 223 -0.49 16.74 -8.41
N PRO A 224 -1.29 16.21 -9.36
CA PRO A 224 -2.40 15.32 -9.03
C PRO A 224 -2.00 14.06 -8.25
N GLU A 225 -0.70 13.73 -8.17
CA GLU A 225 -0.12 12.60 -7.44
C GLU A 225 -0.15 12.77 -5.92
N TYR A 226 -0.25 14.01 -5.43
CA TYR A 226 -0.37 14.30 -3.99
C TYR A 226 -1.79 14.09 -3.46
N PHE A 227 -2.78 14.01 -4.33
CA PHE A 227 -4.18 13.80 -3.97
C PHE A 227 -4.55 12.33 -4.06
N ALA A 228 -5.40 11.88 -3.14
CA ALA A 228 -6.00 10.57 -3.21
C ALA A 228 -6.90 10.43 -4.45
N ARG A 229 -6.81 9.28 -5.10
CA ARG A 229 -7.56 8.96 -6.31
C ARG A 229 -8.37 7.68 -6.12
N GLU A 230 -9.55 7.66 -6.72
CA GLU A 230 -10.44 6.50 -6.68
C GLU A 230 -9.92 5.38 -7.59
N ARG A 231 -10.03 4.13 -7.15
CA ARG A 231 -9.44 2.94 -7.80
C ARG A 231 -10.42 2.16 -8.71
N GLY A 232 -11.65 2.63 -8.87
CA GLY A 232 -12.76 1.98 -9.57
C GLY A 232 -13.62 1.05 -8.72
N ASN A 233 -13.29 0.87 -7.43
CA ASN A 233 -13.94 -0.09 -6.52
C ASN A 233 -14.42 0.54 -5.21
N GLY A 234 -14.50 1.87 -5.15
CA GLY A 234 -14.89 2.63 -3.97
C GLY A 234 -13.78 2.76 -2.91
N TRP A 235 -12.57 2.29 -3.21
CA TRP A 235 -11.37 2.57 -2.43
C TRP A 235 -10.57 3.70 -3.09
N MET A 236 -9.93 4.50 -2.25
CA MET A 236 -9.02 5.56 -2.62
C MET A 236 -7.57 5.08 -2.45
N GLU A 237 -6.65 5.63 -3.24
CA GLU A 237 -5.21 5.44 -3.08
C GLU A 237 -4.44 6.75 -3.25
N VAL A 238 -3.38 6.93 -2.45
CA VAL A 238 -2.46 8.08 -2.57
C VAL A 238 -1.02 7.63 -2.39
N GLU A 239 -0.09 8.18 -3.17
CA GLU A 239 1.32 7.82 -3.09
C GLU A 239 2.01 8.49 -1.90
N MET A 240 2.51 7.68 -0.96
CA MET A 240 3.24 8.14 0.23
C MET A 240 4.71 8.45 -0.05
N GLY A 241 5.30 7.80 -1.06
CA GLY A 241 6.71 7.94 -1.41
C GLY A 241 7.24 6.68 -2.09
N HIS A 242 8.53 6.65 -2.36
CA HIS A 242 9.16 5.57 -3.12
C HIS A 242 10.57 5.25 -2.62
N PHE A 243 11.06 4.07 -2.94
CA PHE A 243 12.41 3.62 -2.63
C PHE A 243 12.89 2.55 -3.61
N TYR A 244 14.20 2.35 -3.67
CA TYR A 244 14.80 1.29 -4.47
C TYR A 244 15.26 0.14 -3.58
N ASN A 245 14.75 -1.07 -3.83
CA ASN A 245 15.27 -2.29 -3.23
C ASN A 245 16.46 -2.78 -4.06
N GLY A 246 17.68 -2.60 -3.55
CA GLY A 246 18.91 -2.98 -4.26
C GLY A 246 19.23 -4.47 -4.20
N GLY A 247 18.51 -5.26 -3.40
CA GLY A 247 18.92 -6.64 -3.10
C GLY A 247 20.20 -6.66 -2.27
N GLY A 248 20.07 -6.70 -0.96
CA GLY A 248 21.22 -7.06 -0.13
C GLY A 248 21.37 -8.57 -0.18
N ASP A 249 22.48 -9.06 -0.75
CA ASP A 249 22.92 -10.42 -0.49
C ASP A 249 23.14 -10.53 1.02
N SER A 250 22.39 -11.45 1.64
CA SER A 250 22.53 -11.83 3.05
C SER A 250 23.94 -12.27 3.40
#